data_AF-A0A7L2AEF2-F1
#
_entry.id   AF-A0A7L2AEF2-F1
#
_cell.length_a   1.000
_cell.length_b   1.000
_cell.length_c   1.000
_cell.angle_alpha   90.00
_cell.angle_beta   90.00
_cell.angle_gamma   90.00
#
_symmetry.space_group_name_H-M   'P 1'
#
loop_
_entity.id
_entity.type
_entity.pdbx_description
1 polymer ?
#
loop_
_entity_poly.entity_id
_entity_poly.type
_entity_poly.pdbx_seq_one_letter_code
_entity_poly.pdbx_strand_id
1 'polypeptide(L)'
;EFWALQDLGKHKLFSEWVALYLMRLNRNKSDSDTQRRTRMTNVNPRYILRNWMAESAVQKANFNDFSEVHLLQRILDRPFQRQQAAEKAGYSLRPPAWAKGLKVSCSS
;
A
#
# COMPACT_ATOMS: atom_id res chain seq x y z
N GLU A 1 -2.86 10.47 -5.40
CA GLU A 1 -3.41 9.23 -4.78
C GLU A 1 -3.91 8.28 -5.86
N PHE A 2 -4.12 6.99 -5.54
CA PHE A 2 -4.70 5.96 -6.43
C PHE A 2 -3.91 5.59 -7.69
N TRP A 3 -2.57 5.75 -7.68
CA TRP A 3 -1.72 5.40 -8.83
C TRP A 3 -1.92 3.95 -9.33
N ALA A 4 -2.22 3.01 -8.41
CA ALA A 4 -2.43 1.61 -8.75
C ALA A 4 -3.73 1.40 -9.52
N LEU A 5 -4.81 2.12 -9.17
CA LEU A 5 -6.07 2.08 -9.91
C LEU A 5 -5.93 2.72 -11.29
N GLN A 6 -5.13 3.78 -11.41
CA GLN A 6 -4.84 4.40 -12.72
C GLN A 6 -4.09 3.44 -13.65
N ASP A 7 -3.18 2.61 -13.12
CA ASP A 7 -2.50 1.59 -13.91
C ASP A 7 -3.41 0.42 -14.26
N LEU A 8 -4.14 -0.09 -13.27
CA LEU A 8 -5.06 -1.20 -13.48
C LEU A 8 -6.17 -0.82 -14.47
N GLY A 9 -6.60 0.45 -14.44
CA GLY A 9 -7.60 1.01 -15.34
C GLY A 9 -7.23 0.99 -16.82
N LYS A 10 -5.94 0.86 -17.15
CA LYS A 10 -5.47 0.74 -18.55
C LYS A 10 -5.71 -0.66 -19.13
N HIS A 11 -5.96 -1.65 -18.28
CA HIS A 11 -6.15 -3.03 -18.74
C HIS A 11 -7.48 -3.15 -19.50
N LYS A 12 -7.47 -3.79 -20.68
CA LYS A 12 -8.65 -3.92 -21.56
C LYS A 12 -9.89 -4.54 -20.90
N LEU A 13 -9.67 -5.44 -19.93
CA LEU A 13 -10.76 -6.11 -19.20
C LEU A 13 -11.18 -5.39 -17.91
N PHE A 14 -10.58 -4.26 -17.57
CA PHE A 14 -10.84 -3.58 -16.31
C PHE A 14 -12.30 -3.11 -16.20
N SER A 15 -12.84 -2.50 -17.27
CA SER A 15 -14.22 -2.03 -17.31
C SER A 15 -15.23 -3.17 -17.12
N GLU A 16 -15.02 -4.30 -17.80
CA GLU A 16 -15.84 -5.50 -17.68
C GLU A 16 -15.79 -6.08 -16.25
N TRP A 17 -14.59 -6.19 -15.68
CA TRP A 17 -14.41 -6.65 -14.32
C TRP A 17 -15.10 -5.73 -13.30
N VAL A 18 -14.99 -4.40 -13.46
CA VAL A 18 -15.69 -3.43 -12.60
C VAL A 18 -17.21 -3.60 -12.70
N ALA A 19 -17.75 -3.80 -13.90
CA ALA A 19 -19.18 -4.04 -14.09
C ALA A 19 -19.65 -5.31 -13.33
N LEU A 20 -18.92 -6.42 -13.46
CA LEU A 20 -19.19 -7.66 -12.73
C LEU A 20 -19.09 -7.48 -11.22
N TYR A 21 -18.08 -6.75 -10.75
CA TYR A 21 -17.90 -6.43 -9.34
C TYR A 21 -19.07 -5.59 -8.78
N LEU A 22 -19.51 -4.56 -9.50
CA LEU A 22 -20.67 -3.75 -9.12
C LEU A 22 -21.97 -4.57 -9.10
N MET A 23 -22.18 -5.45 -10.08
CA MET A 23 -23.32 -6.38 -10.07
C MET A 23 -23.31 -7.28 -8.83
N ARG A 24 -22.12 -7.78 -8.43
CA ARG A 24 -21.98 -8.59 -7.21
C ARG A 24 -22.25 -7.77 -5.94
N LEU A 25 -21.81 -6.51 -5.89
CA LEU A 25 -22.08 -5.60 -4.76
C LEU A 25 -23.57 -5.29 -4.63
N ASN A 26 -24.28 -5.06 -5.74
CA ASN A 26 -25.72 -4.77 -5.74
C ASN A 26 -26.59 -5.90 -5.17
N ARG A 27 -26.07 -7.13 -5.07
CA ARG A 27 -26.75 -8.24 -4.37
C ARG A 27 -26.82 -8.01 -2.86
N ASN A 28 -25.95 -7.17 -2.29
CA ASN A 28 -25.93 -6.81 -0.88
C ASN A 28 -26.74 -5.51 -0.65
N LYS A 29 -28.06 -5.54 -0.88
CA LYS A 29 -28.92 -4.33 -0.91
C LYS A 29 -28.89 -3.47 0.36
N SER A 30 -28.55 -4.04 1.51
CA SER A 30 -28.47 -3.36 2.80
C SER A 30 -27.09 -2.75 3.11
N ASP A 31 -26.11 -2.91 2.23
CA ASP A 31 -24.72 -2.50 2.47
C ASP A 31 -24.39 -1.18 1.76
N SER A 32 -24.49 -0.07 2.49
CA SER A 32 -24.14 1.25 1.96
C SER A 32 -22.65 1.36 1.63
N ASP A 33 -22.32 2.26 0.71
CA ASP A 33 -20.94 2.56 0.32
C ASP A 33 -20.08 3.00 1.51
N THR A 34 -20.66 3.75 2.45
CA THR A 34 -19.99 4.18 3.68
C THR A 34 -19.65 3.00 4.58
N GLN A 35 -20.61 2.10 4.84
CA GLN A 35 -20.38 0.91 5.66
C GLN A 35 -19.36 -0.02 5.01
N ARG A 36 -19.46 -0.23 3.70
CA ARG A 36 -18.52 -1.02 2.93
C ARG A 36 -17.12 -0.43 2.98
N ARG A 37 -16.99 0.89 2.80
CA ARG A 37 -15.71 1.60 2.89
C ARG A 37 -15.09 1.42 4.26
N THR A 38 -15.85 1.60 5.35
CA THR A 38 -15.35 1.40 6.73
C THR A 38 -14.81 -0.01 6.94
N ARG A 39 -15.54 -1.04 6.50
CA ARG A 39 -15.05 -2.43 6.60
C ARG A 39 -13.79 -2.64 5.77
N MET A 40 -13.78 -2.16 4.53
CA MET A 40 -12.62 -2.29 3.63
C MET A 40 -11.39 -1.57 4.16
N THR A 41 -11.51 -0.39 4.74
CA THR A 41 -10.37 0.35 5.30
C THR A 41 -9.79 -0.30 6.56
N ASN A 42 -10.57 -1.12 7.25
CA ASN A 42 -10.10 -1.84 8.45
C ASN A 42 -9.37 -3.15 8.13
N VAL A 43 -9.52 -3.69 6.92
CA VAL A 43 -8.90 -4.97 6.51
C VAL A 43 -7.85 -4.80 5.42
N ASN A 44 -7.93 -3.74 4.61
CA ASN A 44 -6.96 -3.46 3.55
C ASN A 44 -5.91 -2.47 4.07
N PRO A 45 -4.66 -2.90 4.34
CA PRO A 45 -3.64 -2.01 4.84
C PRO A 45 -3.30 -0.95 3.80
N ARG A 46 -3.17 0.30 4.25
CA ARG A 46 -2.64 1.40 3.43
C ARG A 46 -1.12 1.28 3.26
N TYR A 47 -0.44 0.79 4.29
CA TYR A 47 1.01 0.62 4.31
C TYR A 47 1.37 -0.86 4.48
N ILE A 48 2.25 -1.35 3.62
CA ILE A 48 2.84 -2.68 3.71
C ILE A 48 4.36 -2.52 3.65
N LEU A 49 5.09 -3.37 4.36
CA LEU A 49 6.56 -3.35 4.31
C LEU A 49 7.01 -3.87 2.94
N ARG A 50 7.27 -2.95 2.00
CA ARG A 50 7.82 -3.29 0.68
C ARG A 50 9.33 -3.44 0.78
N ASN A 51 9.90 -4.28 -0.05
CA ASN A 51 11.35 -4.52 -0.11
C ASN A 51 12.19 -3.24 -0.14
N TRP A 52 11.78 -2.24 -0.92
CA TRP A 52 12.51 -0.98 -1.02
C TRP A 52 12.48 -0.15 0.26
N MET A 53 11.42 -0.26 1.07
CA MET A 53 11.34 0.42 2.35
C MET A 53 12.32 -0.21 3.34
N ALA A 54 12.37 -1.54 3.37
CA ALA A 54 13.35 -2.28 4.16
C ALA A 54 14.78 -1.94 3.73
N GLU A 55 15.05 -1.92 2.42
CA GLU A 55 16.37 -1.54 1.88
C GLU A 55 16.75 -0.10 2.26
N SER A 56 15.84 0.86 2.13
CA SER A 56 16.08 2.26 2.54
C SER A 56 16.45 2.36 4.02
N ALA A 57 15.78 1.59 4.87
CA ALA A 57 16.09 1.53 6.29
C ALA A 57 17.45 0.89 6.59
N VAL A 58 17.80 -0.20 5.89
CA VAL A 58 19.12 -0.86 6.00
C VAL A 58 20.24 0.09 5.58
N GLN A 59 20.06 0.81 4.47
CA GLN A 59 21.05 1.76 3.99
C GLN A 59 21.36 2.85 5.01
N LYS A 60 20.33 3.42 5.66
CA LYS A 60 20.55 4.41 6.74
C LYS A 60 21.18 3.79 7.98
N ALA A 61 20.74 2.58 8.36
CA ALA A 61 21.28 1.87 9.52
C ALA A 61 22.78 1.57 9.36
N ASN A 62 23.26 1.29 8.14
CA ASN A 62 24.69 1.12 7.85
C ASN A 62 25.52 2.39 8.13
N PHE A 63 24.89 3.57 8.14
CA PHE A 63 25.50 4.84 8.56
C PHE A 63 25.13 5.22 10.01
N ASN A 64 24.72 4.24 10.83
CA ASN A 64 24.31 4.40 12.22
C ASN A 64 23.08 5.32 12.40
N ASP A 65 22.27 5.52 11.35
CA ASP A 65 21.01 6.24 11.39
C ASP A 65 19.82 5.26 11.39
N PHE A 66 19.21 5.08 12.55
CA PHE A 66 18.04 4.19 12.74
C PHE A 66 16.70 4.92 12.61
N SER A 67 16.68 6.19 12.21
CA SER A 67 15.46 7.00 12.12
C SER A 67 14.38 6.36 11.23
N GLU A 68 14.78 5.76 10.11
CA GLU A 68 13.85 5.13 9.19
C GLU A 68 13.34 3.77 9.70
N VAL A 69 14.15 3.02 10.44
CA VAL A 69 13.70 1.79 11.12
C VAL A 69 12.60 2.13 12.13
N HIS A 70 12.81 3.14 12.98
CA HIS A 70 11.82 3.60 13.94
C HIS A 70 10.55 4.16 13.27
N LEU A 71 10.72 4.84 12.14
CA LEU A 71 9.60 5.34 11.35
C LEU A 71 8.76 4.18 10.80
N LEU A 72 9.39 3.17 10.19
CA LEU A 72 8.70 2.00 9.66
C LEU A 72 7.98 1.23 10.76
N GLN A 73 8.61 1.01 11.90
CA GLN A 73 7.97 0.35 13.06
C GLN A 73 6.68 1.08 13.46
N ARG A 74 6.75 2.39 13.70
CA ARG A 74 5.59 3.21 14.06
C ARG A 74 4.46 3.15 13.03
N ILE A 75 4.82 3.12 11.75
CA ILE A 75 3.83 3.11 10.66
C ILE A 75 3.15 1.76 10.56
N LEU A 76 3.92 0.68 10.66
CA LEU A 76 3.44 -0.69 10.53
C LEU A 76 2.64 -1.16 11.75
N ASP A 77 2.76 -0.49 12.90
CA ASP A 77 1.87 -0.70 14.06
C ASP A 77 0.41 -0.29 13.76
N ARG A 78 0.19 0.65 12.83
CA ARG A 78 -1.15 1.14 12.44
C ARG A 78 -1.28 1.22 10.91
N PRO A 79 -1.15 0.10 10.19
CA PRO A 79 -0.96 0.09 8.75
C PRO A 79 -2.24 0.45 7.97
N PHE A 80 -3.40 0.35 8.62
CA PHE A 80 -4.71 0.68 8.07
C PHE A 80 -5.04 2.17 8.14
N GLN A 81 -4.41 2.91 9.04
CA GLN A 81 -4.70 4.33 9.28
C GLN A 81 -3.80 5.20 8.41
N ARG A 82 -4.33 6.30 7.87
CA ARG A 82 -3.52 7.27 7.13
C ARG A 82 -2.61 8.03 8.11
N GLN A 83 -1.32 8.09 7.82
CA GLN A 83 -0.32 8.73 8.67
C GLN A 83 0.49 9.77 7.88
N GLN A 84 0.53 11.01 8.36
CA GLN A 84 1.21 12.10 7.64
C GLN A 84 2.70 11.82 7.42
N ALA A 85 3.37 11.18 8.40
CA ALA A 85 4.77 10.80 8.28
C ALA A 85 5.02 9.80 7.14
N ALA A 86 4.15 8.79 7.02
CA ALA A 86 4.21 7.78 5.95
C ALA A 86 3.94 8.39 4.57
N GLU A 87 2.99 9.34 4.47
CA GLU A 87 2.68 10.02 3.22
C GLU A 87 3.86 10.91 2.77
N LYS A 88 4.50 11.63 3.71
CA LYS A 88 5.71 12.42 3.43
C LYS A 88 6.89 11.54 2.98
N ALA A 89 7.04 10.36 3.56
CA ALA A 89 8.04 9.37 3.16
C ALA A 89 7.69 8.64 1.84
N GLY A 90 6.50 8.87 1.28
CA GLY A 90 6.07 8.25 0.02
C GLY A 90 5.70 6.77 0.14
N TYR A 91 5.46 6.24 1.35
CA TYR A 91 5.23 4.81 1.54
C TYR A 91 3.92 4.26 0.94
N SER A 92 2.96 5.13 0.61
CA SER A 92 1.75 4.75 -0.15
C SER A 92 1.90 4.92 -1.66
N LEU A 93 3.03 5.43 -2.14
CA LEU A 93 3.29 5.71 -3.56
C LEU A 93 3.89 4.49 -4.29
N ARG A 94 4.16 4.68 -5.59
CA ARG A 94 4.89 3.68 -6.37
C ARG A 94 6.25 3.42 -5.74
N PRO A 95 6.75 2.18 -5.84
CA PRO A 95 8.15 1.93 -5.60
C PRO A 95 9.02 2.90 -6.41
N PRO A 96 10.06 3.48 -5.81
CA PRO A 96 10.96 4.39 -6.51
C PRO A 96 11.70 3.67 -7.65
N ALA A 97 12.20 4.42 -8.62
CA ALA A 97 12.80 3.83 -9.84
C ALA A 97 13.99 2.90 -9.53
N TRP A 98 14.83 3.28 -8.56
CA TRP A 98 15.98 2.48 -8.12
C TRP A 98 15.58 1.13 -7.53
N ALA A 99 14.35 1.01 -7.00
CA ALA A 99 13.88 -0.20 -6.36
C ALA A 99 13.50 -1.33 -7.34
N LYS A 100 13.37 -1.04 -8.64
CA LYS A 100 12.93 -2.03 -9.64
C LYS A 100 13.86 -3.24 -9.75
N GLY A 101 15.14 -3.08 -9.42
CA GLY A 101 16.16 -4.13 -9.48
C GLY A 101 16.44 -4.84 -8.15
N LEU A 102 15.76 -4.47 -7.07
CA LEU A 102 16.03 -5.06 -5.75
C LEU A 102 15.63 -6.53 -5.72
N LYS A 103 16.63 -7.40 -5.71
CA LYS A 103 16.48 -8.80 -5.35
C LYS A 103 16.81 -8.93 -3.86
N VAL A 104 15.78 -8.92 -3.03
CA VAL A 104 15.97 -9.22 -1.61
C VAL A 104 16.00 -10.73 -1.49
N SER A 105 17.20 -11.31 -1.42
CA SER A 105 17.37 -12.66 -0.91
C SER A 105 17.33 -12.56 0.60
N CYS A 106 16.29 -13.13 1.23
CA CYS A 106 16.40 -13.50 2.63
C CYS A 106 17.41 -14.66 2.68
N SER A 107 18.71 -14.34 2.78
CA SER A 107 19.73 -15.31 3.18
C SER A 107 19.36 -15.76 4.58
N SER A 108 18.70 -16.92 4.63
CA SER A 108 18.49 -17.71 5.84
C SER A 108 19.74 -18.52 6.10
#